data_AF-A0A7W0A1T1-F1
#
_entry.id   AF-A0A7W0A1T1-F1
#
_cell.length_a   1.000
_cell.length_b   1.000
_cell.length_c   1.000
_cell.angle_alpha   90.00
_cell.angle_beta   90.00
_cell.angle_gamma   90.00
#
_symmetry.space_group_name_H-M   'P 1'
#
loop_
_entity.id
_entity.type
_entity.pdbx_description
1 polymer ?
#
loop_
_entity_poly.entity_id
_entity_poly.type
_entity_poly.pdbx_seq_one_letter_code
_entity_poly.pdbx_strand_id
1 'polypeptide(L)'
;MSVDDMSPYDVTDEHAAIVDANLDLLARFMEVVVSNPSMTDQIPTGTTIIIVPEDDPERAMANLAIADAASRAGRKVQIWSPTGQLIPHRAISFEHLTSD
;
A
#
# COMPACT_ATOMS: atom_id res chain seq x y z
N MET A 1 -27.01 23.26 -3.57
CA MET A 1 -26.46 22.40 -4.64
C MET A 1 -26.57 20.97 -4.16
N SER A 2 -27.27 20.13 -4.89
CA SER A 2 -27.50 18.73 -4.55
C SER A 2 -26.27 17.92 -4.95
N VAL A 3 -25.85 16.98 -4.10
CA VAL A 3 -24.69 16.10 -4.34
C VAL A 3 -24.86 15.12 -5.51
N ASP A 4 -26.05 15.08 -6.13
CA ASP A 4 -26.40 14.16 -7.22
C ASP A 4 -26.05 14.67 -8.64
N ASP A 5 -25.46 15.87 -8.78
CA ASP A 5 -25.13 16.48 -10.09
C ASP A 5 -23.62 16.49 -10.41
N MET A 6 -22.78 15.85 -9.58
CA MET A 6 -21.37 15.66 -9.93
C MET A 6 -21.24 14.48 -10.89
N SER A 7 -20.79 14.79 -12.11
CA SER A 7 -20.34 13.78 -13.07
C SER A 7 -19.31 12.86 -12.40
N PRO A 8 -19.35 11.52 -12.62
CA PRO A 8 -18.37 10.59 -12.06
C PRO A 8 -16.93 10.82 -12.57
N TYR A 9 -16.72 11.86 -13.38
CA TYR A 9 -15.46 12.27 -13.98
C TYR A 9 -15.01 13.69 -13.58
N ASP A 10 -15.56 14.28 -12.52
CA ASP A 10 -14.92 15.45 -11.88
C ASP A 10 -13.66 14.97 -11.13
N VAL A 11 -12.64 14.59 -11.91
CA VAL A 11 -11.30 14.34 -11.42
C VAL A 11 -10.75 15.70 -11.01
N THR A 12 -10.72 15.94 -9.71
CA THR A 12 -10.04 17.11 -9.15
C THR A 12 -8.53 16.95 -9.32
N ASP A 13 -7.80 18.06 -9.37
CA ASP A 13 -6.33 18.05 -9.38
C ASP A 13 -5.76 17.26 -8.19
N GLU A 14 -6.47 17.26 -7.06
CA GLU A 14 -6.14 16.47 -5.87
C GLU A 14 -6.26 14.96 -6.13
N HIS A 15 -7.33 14.49 -6.77
CA HIS A 15 -7.48 13.08 -7.15
C HIS A 15 -6.40 12.63 -8.13
N ALA A 16 -6.05 13.47 -9.11
CA ALA A 16 -4.96 13.19 -10.04
C ALA A 16 -3.62 13.02 -9.30
N ALA A 17 -3.29 13.95 -8.40
CA ALA A 17 -2.07 13.87 -7.59
C ALA A 17 -2.01 12.62 -6.69
N ILE A 18 -3.16 12.18 -6.14
CA ILE A 18 -3.24 10.94 -5.36
C ILE A 18 -2.94 9.72 -6.24
N VAL A 19 -3.53 9.67 -7.44
CA VAL A 19 -3.32 8.58 -8.39
C VAL A 19 -1.86 8.51 -8.83
N ASP A 20 -1.25 9.65 -9.18
CA ASP A 20 0.13 9.72 -9.62
C ASP A 20 1.09 9.20 -8.53
N ALA A 21 0.91 9.62 -7.28
CA ALA A 21 1.72 9.13 -6.17
C ALA A 21 1.62 7.60 -5.97
N ASN A 22 0.43 7.03 -6.18
CA ASN A 22 0.24 5.58 -6.09
C ASN A 22 0.90 4.83 -7.27
N LEU A 23 0.83 5.39 -8.46
CA LEU A 23 1.48 4.83 -9.65
C LEU A 23 3.00 4.89 -9.54
N ASP A 24 3.55 5.98 -9.00
CA ASP A 24 4.98 6.12 -8.74
C ASP A 24 5.48 5.08 -7.72
N LEU A 25 4.74 4.88 -6.64
CA LEU A 25 5.06 3.85 -5.65
C LEU A 25 5.01 2.44 -6.25
N LEU A 26 4.00 2.15 -7.08
CA LEU A 26 3.91 0.88 -7.80
C LEU A 26 5.07 0.71 -8.79
N ALA A 27 5.44 1.76 -9.52
CA ALA A 27 6.56 1.71 -10.46
C ALA A 27 7.87 1.37 -9.75
N ARG A 28 8.15 1.99 -8.60
CA ARG A 28 9.34 1.67 -7.78
C ARG A 28 9.34 0.23 -7.30
N PHE A 29 8.20 -0.27 -6.83
CA PHE A 29 8.08 -1.68 -6.45
C PHE A 29 8.38 -2.61 -7.63
N MET A 30 7.80 -2.32 -8.80
CA MET A 30 8.01 -3.12 -10.01
C MET A 30 9.47 -3.08 -10.47
N GLU A 31 10.15 -1.94 -10.37
CA GLU A 31 11.57 -1.82 -10.67
C GLU A 31 12.42 -2.75 -9.79
N VAL A 32 12.13 -2.82 -8.48
CA VAL A 32 12.82 -3.73 -7.56
C VAL A 32 12.54 -5.19 -7.93
N VAL A 33 11.28 -5.54 -8.20
CA VAL A 33 10.89 -6.91 -8.57
C VAL A 33 11.56 -7.36 -9.86
N VAL A 34 11.60 -6.49 -10.87
CA VAL A 34 12.22 -6.77 -12.17
C VAL A 34 13.75 -6.87 -12.03
N SER A 35 14.35 -5.99 -11.23
CA SER A 35 15.81 -5.97 -10.99
C SER A 35 16.28 -7.11 -10.08
N ASN A 36 15.40 -7.66 -9.26
CA ASN A 36 15.67 -8.79 -8.39
C ASN A 36 14.54 -9.85 -8.46
N PRO A 37 14.51 -10.69 -9.52
CA PRO A 37 13.47 -11.69 -9.70
C PRO A 37 13.33 -12.66 -8.53
N SER A 38 14.43 -12.96 -7.82
CA SER A 38 14.45 -13.87 -6.66
C SER A 38 13.65 -13.36 -5.46
N MET A 39 13.28 -12.07 -5.46
CA MET A 39 12.35 -11.50 -4.49
C MET A 39 10.97 -12.16 -4.59
N THR A 40 10.54 -12.51 -5.81
CA THR A 40 9.22 -13.12 -6.03
C THR A 40 9.13 -14.56 -5.54
N ASP A 41 10.26 -15.27 -5.45
CA ASP A 41 10.32 -16.63 -4.87
C ASP A 41 9.92 -16.65 -3.39
N GLN A 42 10.05 -15.51 -2.70
CA GLN A 42 9.69 -15.33 -1.30
C GLN A 42 8.24 -14.88 -1.09
N ILE A 43 7.50 -14.61 -2.17
CA ILE A 43 6.12 -14.16 -2.14
C ILE A 43 5.22 -15.39 -2.38
N PRO A 44 4.48 -15.88 -1.35
CA PRO A 44 3.59 -17.01 -1.54
C PRO A 44 2.50 -16.69 -2.57
N THR A 45 2.12 -17.68 -3.38
CA THR A 45 0.98 -17.53 -4.30
C THR A 45 -0.28 -17.07 -3.56
N GLY A 46 -0.97 -16.09 -4.17
CA GLY A 46 -2.18 -15.49 -3.61
C GLY A 46 -1.92 -14.44 -2.53
N THR A 47 -0.68 -14.00 -2.33
CA THR A 47 -0.34 -12.92 -1.38
C THR A 47 -0.76 -11.57 -1.94
N THR A 48 -1.43 -10.78 -1.10
CA THR A 48 -1.65 -9.35 -1.32
C THR A 48 -0.43 -8.58 -0.84
N ILE A 49 0.20 -7.82 -1.74
CA ILE A 49 1.27 -6.89 -1.39
C ILE A 49 0.65 -5.54 -1.07
N ILE A 50 0.99 -4.99 0.09
CA ILE A 50 0.62 -3.64 0.49
C ILE A 50 1.89 -2.78 0.43
N ILE A 51 1.87 -1.77 -0.42
CA ILE A 51 2.97 -0.80 -0.59
C ILE A 51 2.77 0.33 0.41
N VAL A 52 3.73 0.55 1.29
CA VAL A 52 3.63 1.57 2.35
C VAL A 52 4.62 2.70 2.06
N PRO A 53 4.18 3.93 1.80
CA PRO A 53 5.09 5.06 1.63
C PRO A 53 5.86 5.37 2.92
N GLU A 54 7.08 5.90 2.80
CA GLU A 54 7.92 6.31 3.93
C GLU A 54 7.80 7.81 4.23
N ASP A 55 7.38 8.58 3.24
CA ASP A 55 7.28 10.04 3.24
C ASP A 55 5.88 10.56 3.59
N ASP A 56 4.89 9.67 3.66
CA ASP A 56 3.50 10.01 3.97
C ASP A 56 2.94 9.10 5.09
N PRO A 57 3.01 9.53 6.37
CA PRO A 57 2.57 8.73 7.50
C PRO A 57 1.06 8.48 7.52
N GLU A 58 0.24 9.40 7.00
CA GLU A 58 -1.21 9.22 6.94
C GLU A 58 -1.58 8.13 5.94
N ARG A 59 -0.99 8.16 4.74
CA ARG A 59 -1.16 7.08 3.75
C ARG A 59 -0.57 5.76 4.23
N ALA A 60 0.55 5.80 4.94
CA ALA A 60 1.12 4.61 5.55
C ALA A 60 0.12 3.96 6.52
N MET A 61 -0.49 4.75 7.42
CA MET A 61 -1.51 4.27 8.35
C MET A 61 -2.74 3.71 7.62
N ALA A 62 -3.24 4.40 6.59
CA ALA A 62 -4.37 3.92 5.81
C ALA A 62 -4.08 2.58 5.11
N ASN A 63 -2.91 2.44 4.48
CA ASN A 63 -2.49 1.22 3.81
C ASN A 63 -2.28 0.07 4.82
N LEU A 64 -1.73 0.35 5.99
CA LEU A 64 -1.59 -0.62 7.08
C LEU A 64 -2.95 -1.08 7.63
N ALA A 65 -3.94 -0.19 7.73
CA ALA A 65 -5.30 -0.57 8.12
C ALA A 65 -5.96 -1.51 7.09
N ILE A 66 -5.71 -1.29 5.79
CA ILE A 66 -6.14 -2.20 4.71
C ILE A 66 -5.43 -3.56 4.84
N ALA A 67 -4.14 -3.56 5.15
CA ALA A 67 -3.37 -4.79 5.40
C ALA A 67 -3.99 -5.62 6.53
N ASP A 68 -4.35 -4.97 7.64
CA ASP A 68 -4.98 -5.60 8.81
C ASP A 68 -6.37 -6.15 8.48
N ALA A 69 -7.21 -5.36 7.80
CA ALA A 69 -8.52 -5.85 7.34
C ALA A 69 -8.39 -7.06 6.40
N ALA A 70 -7.42 -7.05 5.48
CA ALA A 70 -7.16 -8.17 4.58
C ALA A 70 -6.67 -9.43 5.31
N SER A 71 -5.77 -9.25 6.28
CA SER A 71 -5.25 -10.33 7.12
C SER A 71 -6.35 -10.97 7.97
N ARG A 72 -7.20 -10.15 8.62
CA ARG A 72 -8.37 -10.62 9.39
C ARG A 72 -9.39 -11.37 8.53
N ALA A 73 -9.48 -11.04 7.23
CA ALA A 73 -10.28 -11.77 6.26
C ALA A 73 -9.62 -13.07 5.75
N GLY A 74 -8.48 -13.48 6.31
CA GLY A 74 -7.77 -14.71 5.97
C GLY A 74 -6.87 -14.62 4.73
N ARG A 75 -6.65 -13.41 4.18
CA ARG A 75 -5.73 -13.23 3.05
C ARG A 75 -4.28 -13.25 3.54
N LYS A 76 -3.38 -13.80 2.72
CA LYS A 76 -1.93 -13.68 2.95
C LYS A 76 -1.53 -12.25 2.60
N VAL A 77 -0.90 -11.56 3.54
CA VAL A 77 -0.49 -10.16 3.36
C VAL A 77 0.99 -10.01 3.64
N GLN A 78 1.71 -9.37 2.72
CA GLN A 78 3.07 -8.88 2.91
C GLN A 78 3.10 -7.37 2.67
N ILE A 79 3.98 -6.70 3.38
CA ILE A 79 4.16 -5.26 3.31
C ILE A 79 5.49 -4.99 2.63
N TRP A 80 5.48 -4.12 1.64
CA TRP A 80 6.69 -3.64 0.99
C TRP A 80 6.98 -2.22 1.45
N SER A 81 8.21 -2.01 1.93
CA SER A 81 8.75 -0.68 2.22
C SER A 81 9.62 -0.21 1.03
N PRO A 82 9.59 1.10 0.70
CA PRO A 82 10.45 1.75 -0.29
C PRO A 82 11.95 1.46 -0.14
N THR A 83 12.43 1.07 1.04
CA THR A 83 13.79 0.54 1.23
C THR A 83 14.06 -0.82 0.56
N GLY A 84 13.06 -1.41 -0.09
CA GLY A 84 13.16 -2.68 -0.83
C GLY A 84 12.86 -3.92 0.01
N GLN A 85 12.42 -3.76 1.25
CA GLN A 85 12.15 -4.87 2.17
C GLN A 85 10.72 -5.40 2.03
N LEU A 86 10.58 -6.73 2.03
CA LEU A 86 9.29 -7.42 2.21
C LEU A 86 9.18 -7.92 3.65
N ILE A 87 8.14 -7.45 4.33
CA ILE A 87 7.88 -7.74 5.74
C ILE A 87 6.56 -8.51 5.82
N PRO A 88 6.52 -9.71 6.44
CA PRO A 88 5.26 -10.37 6.72
C PRO A 88 4.41 -9.46 7.62
N HIS A 89 3.14 -9.22 7.29
CA HIS A 89 2.30 -8.33 8.10
C HIS A 89 2.28 -8.75 9.58
N ARG A 90 2.22 -10.05 9.88
CA ARG A 90 2.27 -10.58 11.25
C ARG A 90 3.53 -10.21 12.06
N ALA A 91 4.59 -9.73 11.40
CA ALA A 91 5.83 -9.30 12.04
C ALA A 91 5.81 -7.80 12.40
N ILE A 92 4.78 -7.06 11.97
CA ILE A 92 4.59 -5.65 12.35
C ILE A 92 3.81 -5.62 13.66
N SER A 93 4.51 -5.28 14.75
CA SER A 93 3.88 -4.99 16.04
C SER A 93 3.28 -3.59 16.00
N PHE A 94 1.95 -3.48 16.06
CA PHE A 94 1.22 -2.22 16.09
C PHE A 94 1.32 -1.48 17.44
N GLU A 95 1.99 -2.05 18.45
CA GLU A 95 2.09 -1.51 19.81
C GLU A 95 2.85 -0.16 19.91
N HIS A 96 3.42 0.37 18.83
CA HIS A 96 4.13 1.66 18.81
C HIS A 96 3.46 2.75 17.94
N LEU A 97 2.29 2.49 17.33
CA LEU A 97 1.63 3.46 16.43
C LEU A 97 0.44 4.20 17.10
N THR A 98 0.18 3.93 18.38
CA THR A 98 -0.84 4.63 19.18
C THR A 98 -0.28 4.95 20.58
N SER A 99 0.71 5.82 20.64
CA SER A 99 1.08 6.51 21.89
C SER A 99 1.27 7.99 21.57
N ASP A 100 0.15 8.71 21.51
CA ASP A 100 -0.17 9.86 22.38
C ASP A 100 -1.65 10.25 22.19
#